data_AF-A0A7R6PUE9-F1
#
_entry.id   AF-A0A7R6PUE9-F1
#
_cell.length_a   1.000
_cell.length_b   1.000
_cell.length_c   1.000
_cell.angle_alpha   90.00
_cell.angle_beta   90.00
_cell.angle_gamma   90.00
#
_symmetry.space_group_name_H-M   'P 1'
#
loop_
_entity.id
_entity.type
_entity.pdbx_description
1 polymer ?
#
loop_
_entity_poly.entity_id
_entity_poly.type
_entity_poly.pdbx_seq_one_letter_code
_entity_poly.pdbx_strand_id
1 'polypeptide(L)'
;MFRTKQISNGFTLIELIIVIVITGIVAGILYPVIMYGMKSSKQFNEAKELSLRARLAIERISRDLRYAIPNSIRVHSVNSTNDSIEFGDSIFQSHYSTIDGTSSPYTLNDDTGLTIPTANYISIYNTNADNFYSYPNSTSVFDVTSISGSQIQFNANQKPYSPNHRYSLFNTCVCYSLDTNGILYRYSGYNPSQDFQTDASDKNILIDNVQGVEFKYYPGNLSNAALVSITLIVKIGDSQLTYHQEVHIRNVP
;
A
#
# COMPACT_ATOMS: atom_id res chain seq x y z
N MET A 1 55.58 -31.27 56.54
CA MET A 1 54.61 -30.86 55.49
C MET A 1 53.22 -31.08 56.04
N PHE A 2 52.54 -30.03 56.51
CA PHE A 2 51.25 -30.15 57.20
C PHE A 2 50.14 -30.50 56.19
N ARG A 3 49.56 -31.69 56.35
CA ARG A 3 48.38 -32.11 55.60
C ARG A 3 47.15 -31.64 56.39
N THR A 4 46.58 -30.51 55.99
CA THR A 4 45.33 -30.00 56.56
C THR A 4 44.20 -31.00 56.30
N LYS A 5 43.67 -31.57 57.38
CA LYS A 5 42.51 -32.48 57.37
C LYS A 5 41.28 -31.66 57.00
N GLN A 6 40.73 -31.86 55.79
CA GLN A 6 39.40 -31.33 55.48
C GLN A 6 38.36 -32.09 56.32
N ILE A 7 37.62 -31.34 57.13
CA ILE A 7 36.49 -31.85 57.90
C ILE A 7 35.28 -31.75 56.97
N SER A 8 34.82 -32.89 56.49
CA SER A 8 33.56 -32.98 55.74
C SER A 8 32.40 -32.90 56.72
N ASN A 9 31.86 -31.69 56.93
CA ASN A 9 30.63 -31.52 57.69
C ASN A 9 29.46 -32.04 56.84
N GLY A 10 28.82 -33.12 57.28
CA GLY A 10 27.59 -33.61 56.66
C GLY A 10 26.41 -32.71 57.01
N PHE A 11 25.54 -32.45 56.04
CA PHE A 11 24.30 -31.69 56.25
C PHE A 11 23.34 -32.46 57.17
N THR A 12 22.65 -31.74 58.05
CA THR A 12 21.62 -32.34 58.91
C THR A 12 20.30 -32.48 58.15
N LEU A 13 19.47 -33.48 58.51
CA LEU A 13 18.15 -33.67 57.90
C LEU A 13 17.27 -32.41 58.02
N ILE A 14 17.35 -31.72 59.16
CA ILE A 14 16.58 -30.50 59.42
C ILE A 14 17.00 -29.35 58.51
N GLU A 15 18.29 -29.22 58.22
CA GLU A 15 18.82 -28.22 57.30
C GLU A 15 18.33 -28.45 55.87
N LEU A 16 18.29 -29.71 55.42
CA LEU A 16 17.71 -30.07 54.12
C LEU A 16 16.21 -29.72 54.04
N ILE A 17 15.44 -30.03 55.10
CA ILE A 17 14.00 -29.72 55.15
C ILE A 17 13.77 -28.22 55.06
N ILE A 18 14.51 -27.41 55.82
CA ILE A 18 14.39 -25.95 55.81
C ILE A 18 14.72 -25.39 54.42
N VAL A 19 15.77 -25.88 53.76
CA VAL A 19 16.16 -25.43 52.40
C VAL A 19 15.06 -25.72 51.38
N ILE A 20 14.47 -26.93 51.39
CA ILE A 20 13.41 -27.29 50.44
C ILE A 20 12.16 -26.42 50.69
N VAL A 21 11.79 -26.18 51.94
CA VAL A 21 10.63 -25.34 52.31
C VAL A 21 10.85 -23.89 51.87
N ILE A 22 11.99 -23.29 52.18
CA ILE A 22 12.30 -21.91 51.79
C ILE A 22 12.35 -21.78 50.27
N THR A 23 12.99 -22.72 49.57
CA THR A 23 13.06 -22.72 48.10
C THR A 23 11.67 -22.83 47.48
N GLY A 24 10.78 -23.65 48.05
CA GLY A 24 9.39 -23.76 47.60
C GLY A 24 8.60 -22.46 47.74
N ILE A 25 8.73 -21.76 48.87
CA ILE A 25 8.07 -20.46 49.11
C ILE A 25 8.60 -19.41 48.12
N VAL A 26 9.92 -19.30 47.98
CA VAL A 26 10.56 -18.33 47.08
C VAL A 26 10.19 -18.61 45.63
N ALA A 27 10.24 -19.86 45.19
CA ALA A 27 9.83 -20.26 43.85
C ALA A 27 8.35 -19.93 43.58
N GLY A 28 7.46 -20.18 44.55
CA GLY A 28 6.04 -19.84 44.46
C GLY A 28 5.77 -18.35 44.28
N ILE A 29 6.55 -17.48 44.93
CA ILE A 29 6.44 -16.02 44.81
C ILE A 29 7.02 -15.51 43.48
N LEU A 30 8.18 -16.04 43.06
CA LEU A 30 8.88 -15.56 41.85
C LEU A 30 8.25 -16.06 40.55
N TYR A 31 7.66 -17.25 40.55
CA TYR A 31 7.06 -17.85 39.35
C TYR A 31 6.03 -16.95 38.64
N PRO A 32 5.00 -16.39 39.31
CA PRO A 32 4.04 -15.52 38.63
C PRO A 32 4.72 -14.27 38.07
N VAL A 33 5.67 -13.66 38.77
CA VAL A 33 6.38 -12.44 38.33
C VAL A 33 7.10 -12.68 37.00
N ILE A 34 7.83 -13.79 36.89
CA ILE A 34 8.55 -14.15 35.66
C ILE A 34 7.57 -14.39 34.51
N MET A 35 6.50 -15.15 34.76
CA MET A 35 5.46 -15.43 33.76
C MET A 35 4.75 -14.16 33.28
N TYR A 36 4.43 -13.23 34.17
CA TYR A 36 3.85 -11.94 33.80
C TYR A 36 4.81 -11.10 32.95
N GLY A 37 6.10 -11.05 33.30
CA GLY A 37 7.11 -10.34 32.51
C GLY A 37 7.25 -10.89 31.09
N MET A 38 7.27 -12.22 30.93
CA MET A 38 7.33 -12.85 29.61
C MET A 38 6.07 -12.58 28.77
N LYS A 39 4.87 -12.70 29.36
CA LYS A 39 3.60 -12.42 28.67
C LYS A 39 3.51 -10.96 28.23
N SER A 40 3.87 -10.03 29.10
CA SER A 40 3.86 -8.59 28.79
C SER A 40 4.83 -8.24 27.67
N SER A 41 6.05 -8.79 27.70
CA SER A 41 7.04 -8.59 26.63
C SER A 41 6.55 -9.13 25.28
N LYS A 42 5.92 -10.31 25.26
CA LYS A 42 5.32 -10.87 24.05
C LYS A 42 4.23 -9.96 23.47
N GLN A 43 3.28 -9.52 24.29
CA GLN A 43 2.20 -8.62 23.86
C GLN A 43 2.74 -7.29 23.35
N PHE A 44 3.75 -6.73 24.00
CA PHE A 44 4.41 -5.51 23.57
C PHE A 44 5.06 -5.67 22.19
N ASN A 45 5.72 -6.79 21.94
CA ASN A 45 6.35 -7.08 20.66
C ASN A 45 5.32 -7.25 19.53
N GLU A 46 4.23 -7.98 19.78
CA GLU A 46 3.13 -8.16 18.81
C GLU A 46 2.46 -6.81 18.47
N ALA A 47 2.19 -5.98 19.48
CA ALA A 47 1.63 -4.64 19.28
C ALA A 47 2.57 -3.73 18.47
N LYS A 48 3.87 -3.78 18.78
CA LYS A 48 4.89 -3.03 18.04
C LYS A 48 4.98 -3.48 16.59
N GLU A 49 4.98 -4.79 16.34
CA GLU A 49 5.03 -5.35 15.00
C GLU A 49 3.79 -4.96 14.18
N LEU A 50 2.58 -5.08 14.74
CA LEU A 50 1.37 -4.68 14.04
C LEU A 50 1.36 -3.17 13.74
N SER A 51 1.84 -2.34 14.68
CA SER A 51 1.95 -0.89 14.47
C SER A 51 2.92 -0.54 13.34
N LEU A 52 4.05 -1.23 13.24
CA LEU A 52 5.00 -1.10 12.13
C LEU A 52 4.38 -1.52 10.81
N ARG A 53 3.70 -2.67 10.77
CA ARG A 53 3.00 -3.16 9.57
C ARG A 53 1.92 -2.18 9.12
N ALA A 54 1.16 -1.58 10.04
CA ALA A 54 0.12 -0.60 9.73
C ALA A 54 0.69 0.68 9.11
N ARG A 55 1.79 1.19 9.68
CA ARG A 55 2.50 2.35 9.12
C ARG A 55 3.05 2.04 7.73
N LEU A 56 3.71 0.90 7.54
CA LEU A 56 4.23 0.48 6.24
C LEU A 56 3.12 0.30 5.20
N ALA A 57 1.96 -0.22 5.61
CA ALA A 57 0.80 -0.36 4.74
C ALA A 57 0.33 1.00 4.21
N ILE A 58 0.16 1.98 5.10
CA ILE A 58 -0.27 3.34 4.73
C ILE A 58 0.78 4.06 3.90
N GLU A 59 2.06 3.94 4.24
CA GLU A 59 3.15 4.52 3.45
C GLU A 59 3.20 3.94 2.04
N ARG A 60 2.94 2.63 1.89
CA ARG A 60 2.84 2.00 0.58
C ARG A 60 1.64 2.53 -0.20
N ILE A 61 0.45 2.56 0.39
CA ILE A 61 -0.75 3.13 -0.27
C ILE A 61 -0.48 4.58 -0.69
N SER A 62 0.12 5.37 0.19
CA SER A 62 0.42 6.78 -0.07
C SER A 62 1.44 6.96 -1.19
N ARG A 63 2.44 6.08 -1.28
CA ARG A 63 3.41 6.08 -2.36
C ARG A 63 2.75 5.75 -3.70
N ASP A 64 1.95 4.69 -3.76
CA ASP A 64 1.28 4.29 -4.99
C ASP A 64 0.30 5.39 -5.45
N LEU A 65 -0.46 6.00 -4.53
CA LEU A 65 -1.37 7.12 -4.83
C LEU A 65 -0.66 8.36 -5.39
N ARG A 66 0.57 8.66 -4.94
CA ARG A 66 1.34 9.80 -5.49
C ARG A 66 1.67 9.64 -6.97
N TYR A 67 1.69 8.40 -7.47
CA TYR A 67 1.90 8.06 -8.87
C TYR A 67 0.59 7.68 -9.58
N ALA A 68 -0.57 8.01 -9.01
CA ALA A 68 -1.83 7.81 -9.71
C ALA A 68 -1.88 8.61 -11.01
N ILE A 69 -2.47 8.02 -12.06
CA ILE A 69 -2.81 8.74 -13.28
C ILE A 69 -3.74 9.91 -12.92
N PRO A 70 -3.53 11.12 -13.46
CA PRO A 70 -4.38 12.27 -13.17
C PRO A 70 -5.86 11.94 -13.36
N ASN A 71 -6.68 12.24 -12.34
CA ASN A 71 -8.13 12.01 -12.34
C ASN A 71 -8.57 10.54 -12.56
N SER A 72 -7.69 9.54 -12.37
CA SER A 72 -8.10 8.13 -12.45
C SER A 72 -8.61 7.57 -11.11
N ILE A 73 -8.51 8.29 -10.00
CA ILE A 73 -8.85 7.76 -8.68
C ILE A 73 -10.36 7.57 -8.58
N ARG A 74 -10.80 6.35 -8.22
CA ARG A 74 -12.16 6.03 -7.81
C ARG A 74 -12.17 5.34 -6.45
N VAL A 75 -13.20 5.62 -5.65
CA VAL A 75 -13.45 4.96 -4.37
C VAL A 75 -14.75 4.17 -4.49
N HIS A 76 -14.70 2.89 -4.13
CA HIS A 76 -15.84 2.00 -4.06
C HIS A 76 -16.18 1.78 -2.58
N SER A 77 -17.29 2.36 -2.11
CA SER A 77 -17.72 2.21 -0.73
C SER A 77 -18.75 1.10 -0.59
N VAL A 78 -18.42 0.03 0.14
CA VAL A 78 -19.38 -1.02 0.51
C VAL A 78 -20.15 -0.62 1.77
N ASN A 79 -19.45 -0.06 2.76
CA ASN A 79 -20.00 0.52 3.99
C ASN A 79 -19.01 1.53 4.59
N SER A 80 -19.35 2.16 5.72
CA SER A 80 -18.55 3.23 6.35
C SER A 80 -17.12 2.85 6.77
N THR A 81 -16.77 1.56 6.76
CA THR A 81 -15.45 1.04 7.17
C THR A 81 -14.88 0.04 6.18
N ASN A 82 -15.49 -0.11 5.00
CA ASN A 82 -15.05 -1.06 3.98
C ASN A 82 -15.08 -0.36 2.62
N ASP A 83 -14.14 0.56 2.47
CA ASP A 83 -13.87 1.22 1.20
C ASP A 83 -12.76 0.48 0.44
N SER A 84 -12.87 0.50 -0.88
CA SER A 84 -11.78 0.15 -1.79
C SER A 84 -11.39 1.38 -2.60
N ILE A 85 -10.10 1.55 -2.86
CA ILE A 85 -9.60 2.66 -3.69
C ILE A 85 -8.83 2.11 -4.87
N GLU A 86 -9.11 2.66 -6.05
CA GLU A 86 -8.57 2.19 -7.31
C GLU A 86 -8.08 3.33 -8.18
N PHE A 87 -6.99 3.10 -8.93
CA PHE A 87 -6.37 4.08 -9.83
C PHE A 87 -5.43 3.41 -10.83
N GLY A 88 -5.09 4.11 -11.92
CA GLY A 88 -3.99 3.71 -12.80
C GLY A 88 -2.64 4.03 -12.18
N ASP A 89 -1.70 3.08 -12.18
CA ASP A 89 -0.36 3.23 -11.59
C ASP A 89 0.64 3.76 -12.63
N SER A 90 0.94 5.05 -12.56
CA SER A 90 1.80 5.73 -13.53
C SER A 90 3.26 5.36 -13.34
N ILE A 91 3.88 4.89 -14.41
CA ILE A 91 5.33 4.59 -14.45
C ILE A 91 6.15 5.77 -14.97
N PHE A 92 5.51 6.68 -15.71
CA PHE A 92 6.17 7.83 -16.34
C PHE A 92 5.15 8.93 -16.59
N GLN A 93 5.53 10.19 -16.31
CA GLN A 93 4.72 11.37 -16.61
C GLN A 93 5.64 12.42 -17.22
N SER A 94 5.24 12.97 -18.37
CA SER A 94 6.10 13.89 -19.12
C SER A 94 5.28 14.81 -20.02
N HIS A 95 6.00 15.58 -20.82
CA HIS A 95 5.49 16.52 -21.80
C HIS A 95 5.87 16.09 -23.21
N TYR A 96 5.07 16.49 -24.19
CA TYR A 96 5.31 16.21 -25.59
C TYR A 96 5.39 17.49 -26.41
N SER A 97 6.22 17.49 -27.45
CA SER A 97 6.29 18.61 -28.39
C SER A 97 5.15 18.56 -29.40
N THR A 98 4.89 17.36 -29.93
CA THR A 98 3.94 17.11 -31.02
C THR A 98 3.36 15.71 -30.92
N ILE A 99 2.16 15.56 -31.46
CA ILE A 99 1.58 14.27 -31.83
C ILE A 99 1.46 14.32 -33.35
N ASP A 100 2.13 13.42 -34.06
CA ASP A 100 2.14 13.32 -35.51
C ASP A 100 1.18 12.23 -36.01
N GLY A 101 0.82 12.32 -37.28
CA GLY A 101 -0.12 11.42 -37.96
C GLY A 101 -1.47 12.07 -38.23
N THR A 102 -2.07 11.68 -39.36
CA THR A 102 -3.43 12.05 -39.78
C THR A 102 -4.47 10.97 -39.49
N SER A 103 -4.01 9.74 -39.21
CA SER A 103 -4.81 8.58 -38.81
C SER A 103 -4.00 7.69 -37.86
N SER A 104 -4.68 6.84 -37.08
CA SER A 104 -4.06 5.85 -36.19
C SER A 104 -3.15 4.88 -36.98
N PRO A 105 -1.97 4.48 -36.43
CA PRO A 105 -1.40 4.90 -35.16
C PRO A 105 -0.82 6.32 -35.19
N TYR A 106 -0.95 7.05 -34.09
CA TYR A 106 -0.30 8.36 -33.91
C TYR A 106 1.07 8.20 -33.28
N THR A 107 1.97 9.16 -33.52
CA THR A 107 3.31 9.20 -32.90
C THR A 107 3.44 10.42 -32.01
N LEU A 108 3.58 10.22 -30.70
CA LEU A 108 3.88 11.29 -29.75
C LEU A 108 5.40 11.44 -29.63
N ASN A 109 5.90 12.67 -29.76
CA ASN A 109 7.31 13.01 -29.59
C ASN A 109 7.52 13.69 -28.24
N ASP A 110 8.13 12.98 -27.28
CA ASP A 110 8.55 13.54 -25.97
C ASP A 110 9.59 14.65 -26.17
N ASP A 111 9.48 15.72 -25.39
CA ASP A 111 10.32 16.91 -25.51
C ASP A 111 11.42 17.02 -24.43
N THR A 112 11.48 16.07 -23.50
CA THR A 112 12.38 16.11 -22.34
C THR A 112 13.73 15.43 -22.61
N GLY A 113 13.80 14.57 -23.64
CA GLY A 113 14.99 13.78 -23.95
C GLY A 113 15.27 12.67 -22.93
N LEU A 114 14.30 12.37 -22.07
CA LEU A 114 14.37 11.28 -21.10
C LEU A 114 14.20 9.92 -21.78
N THR A 115 14.81 8.89 -21.21
CA THR A 115 14.57 7.51 -21.64
C THR A 115 13.16 7.09 -21.22
N ILE A 116 12.29 6.86 -22.21
CA ILE A 116 10.91 6.47 -21.98
C ILE A 116 10.88 4.97 -21.62
N PRO A 117 10.30 4.58 -20.48
CA PRO A 117 10.16 3.17 -20.11
C PRO A 117 9.12 2.47 -20.98
N THR A 118 9.23 1.14 -21.09
CA THR A 118 8.21 0.32 -21.75
C THR A 118 6.86 0.45 -21.03
N ALA A 119 5.79 0.67 -21.79
CA ALA A 119 4.44 0.84 -21.28
C ALA A 119 3.42 0.11 -22.16
N ASN A 120 2.34 -0.40 -21.57
CA ASN A 120 1.20 -0.95 -22.31
C ASN A 120 0.22 0.15 -22.72
N TYR A 121 0.06 1.17 -21.87
CA TYR A 121 -0.96 2.21 -22.05
C TYR A 121 -0.37 3.60 -21.92
N ILE A 122 -0.97 4.53 -22.66
CA ILE A 122 -0.73 5.95 -22.55
C ILE A 122 -2.03 6.67 -22.22
N SER A 123 -1.98 7.56 -21.23
CA SER A 123 -3.04 8.47 -20.89
C SER A 123 -2.69 9.90 -21.32
N ILE A 124 -3.58 10.54 -22.07
CA ILE A 124 -3.44 11.92 -22.55
C ILE A 124 -4.72 12.66 -22.20
N TYR A 125 -4.59 13.78 -21.48
CA TYR A 125 -5.70 14.65 -21.12
C TYR A 125 -6.87 13.97 -20.39
N ASN A 126 -6.57 13.14 -19.38
CA ASN A 126 -7.61 12.51 -18.56
C ASN A 126 -8.26 13.50 -17.58
N THR A 127 -9.50 13.87 -17.85
CA THR A 127 -10.22 14.90 -17.09
C THR A 127 -11.14 14.34 -16.00
N ASN A 128 -11.50 13.05 -16.04
CA ASN A 128 -12.35 12.41 -15.04
C ASN A 128 -12.12 10.89 -15.01
N ALA A 129 -12.58 10.23 -13.95
CA ALA A 129 -12.39 8.78 -13.79
C ALA A 129 -13.17 7.98 -14.85
N ASP A 130 -14.39 8.40 -15.20
CA ASP A 130 -15.24 7.68 -16.15
C ASP A 130 -14.57 7.52 -17.53
N ASN A 131 -13.92 8.59 -18.01
CA ASN A 131 -13.14 8.57 -19.24
C ASN A 131 -12.00 7.55 -19.12
N PHE A 132 -11.27 7.51 -18.01
CA PHE A 132 -10.18 6.55 -17.79
C PHE A 132 -10.66 5.09 -17.84
N TYR A 133 -11.74 4.77 -17.11
CA TYR A 133 -12.28 3.41 -16.98
C TYR A 133 -13.16 2.97 -18.18
N SER A 134 -13.48 3.86 -19.11
CA SER A 134 -14.22 3.54 -20.36
C SER A 134 -13.36 2.89 -21.45
N TYR A 135 -12.10 2.57 -21.17
CA TYR A 135 -11.23 1.77 -22.04
C TYR A 135 -11.96 0.51 -22.56
N PRO A 136 -11.74 0.05 -23.80
CA PRO A 136 -10.91 0.65 -24.86
C PRO A 136 -11.58 1.81 -25.61
N ASN A 137 -12.81 2.19 -25.25
CA ASN A 137 -13.54 3.31 -25.88
C ASN A 137 -13.21 4.67 -25.24
N SER A 138 -12.12 4.74 -24.46
CA SER A 138 -11.69 5.95 -23.77
C SER A 138 -11.27 7.05 -24.75
N THR A 139 -11.54 8.29 -24.37
CA THR A 139 -11.02 9.49 -25.05
C THR A 139 -9.66 9.93 -24.50
N SER A 140 -9.15 9.25 -23.48
CA SER A 140 -7.96 9.67 -22.73
C SER A 140 -6.97 8.55 -22.42
N VAL A 141 -7.27 7.29 -22.77
CA VAL A 141 -6.42 6.11 -22.55
C VAL A 141 -6.34 5.32 -23.84
N PHE A 142 -5.11 4.98 -24.25
CA PHE A 142 -4.83 4.37 -25.54
C PHE A 142 -3.79 3.25 -25.42
N ASP A 143 -3.87 2.26 -26.31
CA ASP A 143 -2.88 1.19 -26.43
C ASP A 143 -1.58 1.71 -27.03
N VAL A 144 -0.47 1.51 -26.33
CA VAL A 144 0.87 1.77 -26.85
C VAL A 144 1.27 0.60 -27.75
N THR A 145 1.67 0.90 -28.99
CA THR A 145 2.09 -0.11 -29.96
C THR A 145 3.60 -0.28 -30.00
N SER A 146 4.35 0.81 -29.83
CA SER A 146 5.82 0.77 -29.74
C SER A 146 6.38 2.03 -29.07
N ILE A 147 7.56 1.88 -28.48
CA ILE A 147 8.35 2.99 -27.94
C ILE A 147 9.76 2.86 -28.53
N SER A 148 10.24 3.94 -29.17
CA SER A 148 11.56 3.99 -29.79
C SER A 148 12.20 5.36 -29.55
N GLY A 149 13.27 5.40 -28.75
CA GLY A 149 13.88 6.65 -28.33
C GLY A 149 12.88 7.53 -27.56
N SER A 150 12.64 8.74 -28.06
CA SER A 150 11.68 9.70 -27.50
C SER A 150 10.29 9.63 -28.17
N GLN A 151 10.05 8.63 -29.01
CA GLN A 151 8.80 8.48 -29.75
C GLN A 151 7.94 7.36 -29.18
N ILE A 152 6.65 7.65 -29.00
CA ILE A 152 5.64 6.70 -28.55
C ILE A 152 4.60 6.56 -29.65
N GLN A 153 4.41 5.36 -30.18
CA GLN A 153 3.31 5.07 -31.08
C GLN A 153 2.13 4.47 -30.30
N PHE A 154 0.92 4.91 -30.62
CA PHE A 154 -0.29 4.43 -29.94
C PHE A 154 -1.52 4.46 -30.87
N ASN A 155 -2.51 3.62 -30.55
CA ASN A 155 -3.75 3.53 -31.29
C ASN A 155 -4.84 4.39 -30.67
N ALA A 156 -5.46 5.29 -31.45
CA ALA A 156 -6.57 6.11 -30.98
C ALA A 156 -7.60 6.35 -32.10
N ASN A 157 -8.89 6.37 -31.75
CA ASN A 157 -9.97 6.65 -32.71
C ASN A 157 -9.89 8.08 -33.29
N GLN A 158 -9.44 9.03 -32.48
CA GLN A 158 -9.20 10.42 -32.86
C GLN A 158 -7.88 10.88 -32.27
N LYS A 159 -7.22 11.84 -32.94
CA LYS A 159 -5.96 12.41 -32.47
C LYS A 159 -6.20 13.13 -31.14
N PRO A 160 -5.62 12.67 -30.03
CA PRO A 160 -5.81 13.32 -28.74
C PRO A 160 -5.00 14.61 -28.64
N TYR A 161 -5.39 15.48 -27.71
CA TYR A 161 -4.71 16.74 -27.43
C TYR A 161 -4.85 17.11 -25.95
N SER A 162 -3.71 17.33 -25.28
CA SER A 162 -3.64 17.98 -23.97
C SER A 162 -3.23 19.45 -24.16
N PRO A 163 -3.98 20.43 -23.63
CA PRO A 163 -3.63 21.85 -23.71
C PRO A 163 -2.24 22.17 -23.16
N ASN A 164 -1.82 21.44 -22.12
CA ASN A 164 -0.50 21.59 -21.49
C ASN A 164 0.54 20.61 -22.07
N HIS A 165 0.20 19.91 -23.15
CA HIS A 165 1.02 18.90 -23.80
C HIS A 165 1.55 17.82 -22.84
N ARG A 166 0.71 17.35 -21.91
CA ARG A 166 1.08 16.32 -20.93
C ARG A 166 0.60 14.94 -21.34
N TYR A 167 1.35 13.94 -20.91
CA TYR A 167 0.95 12.54 -20.99
C TYR A 167 1.46 11.74 -19.79
N SER A 168 0.88 10.57 -19.59
CA SER A 168 1.30 9.62 -18.55
C SER A 168 1.30 8.21 -19.11
N LEU A 169 2.31 7.41 -18.80
CA LEU A 169 2.38 6.00 -19.14
C LEU A 169 2.07 5.15 -17.94
N PHE A 170 1.46 4.00 -18.18
CA PHE A 170 1.17 3.00 -17.17
C PHE A 170 1.04 1.60 -17.78
N ASN A 171 1.14 0.57 -16.94
CA ASN A 171 0.98 -0.82 -17.37
C ASN A 171 -0.31 -1.45 -16.86
N THR A 172 -0.73 -1.09 -15.65
CA THR A 172 -1.83 -1.76 -14.95
C THR A 172 -2.54 -0.78 -14.02
N CYS A 173 -3.73 -1.13 -13.58
CA CYS A 173 -4.40 -0.48 -12.46
C CYS A 173 -4.05 -1.17 -11.13
N VAL A 174 -4.22 -0.43 -10.03
CA VAL A 174 -4.01 -0.89 -8.66
C VAL A 174 -5.27 -0.62 -7.86
N CYS A 175 -5.68 -1.60 -7.06
CA CYS A 175 -6.78 -1.44 -6.10
C CYS A 175 -6.34 -1.90 -4.71
N TYR A 176 -6.70 -1.12 -3.68
CA TYR A 176 -6.64 -1.57 -2.29
C TYR A 176 -8.04 -1.85 -1.80
N SER A 177 -8.28 -3.07 -1.29
CA SER A 177 -9.61 -3.51 -0.85
C SER A 177 -9.49 -4.38 0.39
N LEU A 178 -10.33 -4.11 1.38
CA LEU A 178 -10.47 -4.91 2.59
C LEU A 178 -11.37 -6.13 2.32
N ASP A 179 -10.92 -7.31 2.72
CA ASP A 179 -11.74 -8.52 2.66
C ASP A 179 -12.60 -8.71 3.92
N THR A 180 -13.45 -9.74 3.90
CA THR A 180 -14.33 -10.08 5.02
C THR A 180 -13.60 -10.62 6.26
N ASN A 181 -12.32 -11.00 6.13
CA ASN A 181 -11.51 -11.55 7.21
C ASN A 181 -10.64 -10.49 7.90
N GLY A 182 -10.77 -9.22 7.52
CA GLY A 182 -9.94 -8.15 8.08
C GLY A 182 -8.53 -8.11 7.48
N ILE A 183 -8.36 -8.58 6.24
CA ILE A 183 -7.11 -8.52 5.49
C ILE A 183 -7.26 -7.47 4.40
N LEU A 184 -6.39 -6.46 4.43
CA LEU A 184 -6.29 -5.46 3.38
C LEU A 184 -5.36 -5.99 2.28
N TYR A 185 -5.89 -6.13 1.07
CA TYR A 185 -5.16 -6.60 -0.09
C TYR A 185 -4.80 -5.45 -1.03
N ARG A 186 -3.68 -5.61 -1.75
CA ARG A 186 -3.33 -4.84 -2.95
C ARG A 186 -3.51 -5.73 -4.17
N TYR A 187 -4.44 -5.36 -5.03
CA TYR A 187 -4.69 -5.97 -6.34
C TYR A 187 -3.93 -5.17 -7.41
N SER A 188 -3.32 -5.85 -8.37
CA SER A 188 -2.69 -5.24 -9.55
C SER A 188 -2.68 -6.18 -10.75
N GLY A 189 -2.31 -5.68 -11.93
CA GLY A 189 -2.17 -6.54 -13.11
C GLY A 189 -3.42 -6.64 -13.99
N TYR A 190 -4.35 -5.71 -13.87
CA TYR A 190 -5.54 -5.60 -14.70
C TYR A 190 -5.57 -4.24 -15.42
N ASN A 191 -6.31 -4.16 -16.51
CA ASN A 191 -6.48 -2.95 -17.30
C ASN A 191 -7.68 -2.10 -16.81
N PRO A 192 -7.83 -0.85 -17.28
CA PRO A 192 -8.90 0.03 -16.79
C PRO A 192 -10.34 -0.43 -17.08
N SER A 193 -10.58 -1.40 -17.96
CA SER A 193 -11.95 -1.89 -18.21
C SER A 193 -12.32 -3.13 -17.40
N GLN A 194 -11.37 -3.69 -16.66
CA GLN A 194 -11.50 -4.95 -15.95
C GLN A 194 -11.89 -4.73 -14.48
N ASP A 195 -12.44 -5.79 -13.87
CA ASP A 195 -12.77 -5.78 -12.45
C ASP A 195 -11.58 -6.30 -11.64
N PHE A 196 -11.14 -5.52 -10.65
CA PHE A 196 -9.96 -5.83 -9.87
C PHE A 196 -10.09 -7.13 -9.04
N GLN A 197 -11.30 -7.56 -8.70
CA GLN A 197 -11.52 -8.77 -7.91
C GLN A 197 -11.40 -10.03 -8.77
N THR A 198 -11.80 -9.97 -10.04
CA THR A 198 -11.82 -11.13 -10.94
C THR A 198 -10.64 -11.22 -11.88
N ASP A 199 -10.11 -10.08 -12.34
CA ASP A 199 -9.15 -10.03 -13.44
C ASP A 199 -7.73 -9.68 -13.01
N ALA A 200 -7.51 -9.21 -11.77
CA ALA A 200 -6.18 -8.89 -11.28
C ALA A 200 -5.27 -10.13 -11.30
N SER A 201 -4.13 -10.03 -12.01
CA SER A 201 -3.14 -11.11 -12.04
C SER A 201 -2.38 -11.25 -10.72
N ASP A 202 -2.29 -10.17 -9.93
CA ASP A 202 -1.58 -10.15 -8.65
C ASP A 202 -2.50 -9.73 -7.52
N LYS A 203 -2.44 -10.49 -6.42
CA LYS A 203 -3.14 -10.21 -5.16
C LYS A 203 -2.18 -10.39 -3.99
N ASN A 204 -1.79 -9.28 -3.37
CA ASN A 204 -0.80 -9.27 -2.28
C ASN A 204 -1.44 -8.84 -0.96
N ILE A 205 -1.11 -9.54 0.13
CA ILE A 205 -1.49 -9.11 1.48
C ILE A 205 -0.70 -7.85 1.83
N LEU A 206 -1.40 -6.78 2.20
CA LEU A 206 -0.78 -5.57 2.70
C LEU A 206 -0.65 -5.60 4.22
N ILE A 207 -1.74 -5.92 4.90
CA ILE A 207 -1.82 -6.02 6.36
C ILE A 207 -3.03 -6.87 6.79
N ASP A 208 -2.90 -7.54 7.93
CA ASP A 208 -3.96 -8.31 8.61
C ASP A 208 -4.52 -7.55 9.82
N ASN A 209 -5.53 -8.12 10.49
CA ASN A 209 -6.14 -7.55 11.70
C ASN A 209 -6.73 -6.14 11.49
N VAL A 210 -7.17 -5.84 10.27
CA VAL A 210 -7.86 -4.59 9.93
C VAL A 210 -9.32 -4.71 10.34
N GLN A 211 -9.80 -3.73 11.11
CA GLN A 211 -11.21 -3.59 11.49
C GLN A 211 -11.98 -2.69 10.52
N GLY A 212 -11.28 -1.76 9.88
CA GLY A 212 -11.87 -0.89 8.89
C GLY A 212 -10.84 -0.09 8.12
N VAL A 213 -11.17 0.23 6.89
CA VAL A 213 -10.44 1.18 6.06
C VAL A 213 -11.43 2.12 5.39
N GLU A 214 -11.15 3.41 5.48
CA GLU A 214 -11.93 4.47 4.86
C GLU A 214 -11.03 5.27 3.92
N PHE A 215 -11.51 5.50 2.70
CA PHE A 215 -10.86 6.31 1.69
C PHE A 215 -11.76 7.47 1.30
N LYS A 216 -11.29 8.70 1.47
CA LYS A 216 -12.01 9.89 0.98
C LYS A 216 -11.21 10.59 -0.08
N TYR A 217 -11.75 10.64 -1.28
CA TYR A 217 -11.16 11.37 -2.39
C TYR A 217 -11.84 12.72 -2.56
N TYR A 218 -11.03 13.77 -2.48
CA TYR A 218 -11.42 15.15 -2.75
C TYR A 218 -10.78 15.55 -4.09
N PRO A 219 -11.56 15.66 -5.17
CA PRO A 219 -11.03 16.05 -6.47
C PRO A 219 -10.44 17.46 -6.41
N GLY A 220 -9.36 17.67 -7.15
CA GLY A 220 -8.70 18.97 -7.25
C GLY A 220 -9.60 20.00 -7.93
N ASN A 221 -9.38 21.26 -7.60
CA ASN A 221 -10.03 22.40 -8.27
C ASN A 221 -8.97 23.43 -8.68
N LEU A 222 -9.40 24.58 -9.23
CA LEU A 222 -8.47 25.62 -9.70
C LEU A 222 -7.54 26.20 -8.61
N SER A 223 -7.87 26.01 -7.33
CA SER A 223 -7.16 26.58 -6.19
C SER A 223 -6.48 25.54 -5.30
N ASN A 224 -6.94 24.29 -5.32
CA ASN A 224 -6.48 23.22 -4.44
C ASN A 224 -6.11 21.97 -5.24
N ALA A 225 -4.96 21.38 -4.91
CA ALA A 225 -4.59 20.06 -5.40
C ALA A 225 -5.59 18.99 -4.90
N ALA A 226 -5.72 17.90 -5.66
CA ALA A 226 -6.53 16.76 -5.23
C ALA A 226 -5.94 16.13 -3.96
N LEU A 227 -6.80 15.56 -3.12
CA LEU A 227 -6.42 15.01 -1.83
C LEU A 227 -7.11 13.65 -1.62
N VAL A 228 -6.36 12.67 -1.12
CA VAL A 228 -6.91 11.43 -0.58
C VAL A 228 -6.63 11.40 0.92
N SER A 229 -7.69 11.26 1.71
CA SER A 229 -7.59 10.94 3.14
C SER A 229 -7.77 9.44 3.34
N ILE A 230 -6.89 8.83 4.11
CA ILE A 230 -6.87 7.42 4.45
C ILE A 230 -7.06 7.29 5.97
N THR A 231 -8.06 6.54 6.39
CA THR A 231 -8.22 6.11 7.78
C THR A 231 -8.10 4.59 7.84
N LEU A 232 -7.08 4.08 8.53
CA LEU A 232 -6.89 2.64 8.75
C LEU A 232 -7.06 2.30 10.23
N ILE A 233 -7.95 1.37 10.52
CA ILE A 233 -8.26 0.90 11.89
C ILE A 233 -7.78 -0.54 12.01
N VAL A 234 -6.85 -0.80 12.93
CA VAL A 234 -6.32 -2.15 13.21
C VAL A 234 -6.60 -2.55 14.65
N LYS A 235 -6.79 -3.85 14.89
CA LYS A 235 -7.03 -4.42 16.22
C LYS A 235 -5.75 -5.01 16.79
N ILE A 236 -5.40 -4.61 18.02
CA ILE A 236 -4.29 -5.16 18.82
C ILE A 236 -4.86 -5.70 20.13
N GLY A 237 -4.96 -7.02 20.24
CA GLY A 237 -5.61 -7.66 21.39
C GLY A 237 -7.05 -7.14 21.54
N ASP A 238 -7.34 -6.48 22.66
CA ASP A 238 -8.65 -5.88 22.95
C ASP A 238 -8.73 -4.38 22.62
N SER A 239 -7.65 -3.78 22.11
CA SER A 239 -7.58 -2.37 21.76
C SER A 239 -7.60 -2.16 20.24
N GLN A 240 -7.98 -0.94 19.83
CA GLN A 240 -7.91 -0.50 18.44
C GLN A 240 -6.89 0.62 18.30
N LEU A 241 -6.15 0.62 17.19
CA LEU A 241 -5.34 1.75 16.77
C LEU A 241 -5.88 2.30 15.45
N THR A 242 -6.05 3.62 15.41
CA THR A 242 -6.47 4.34 14.20
C THR A 242 -5.31 5.16 13.68
N TYR A 243 -5.06 5.02 12.38
CA TYR A 243 -4.05 5.76 11.66
C TYR A 243 -4.71 6.63 10.61
N HIS A 244 -4.28 7.88 10.53
CA HIS A 244 -4.75 8.84 9.55
C HIS A 244 -3.59 9.31 8.68
N GLN A 245 -3.81 9.38 7.37
CA GLN A 245 -2.84 9.89 6.43
C GLN A 245 -3.54 10.65 5.32
N GLU A 246 -2.97 11.80 4.98
CA GLU A 246 -3.39 12.63 3.87
C GLU A 246 -2.35 12.58 2.75
N VAL A 247 -2.82 12.42 1.52
CA VAL A 247 -1.98 12.29 0.33
C VAL A 247 -2.45 13.29 -0.72
N HIS A 248 -1.62 14.30 -0.97
CA HIS A 248 -1.86 15.23 -2.08
C HIS A 248 -1.53 14.54 -3.41
N ILE A 249 -2.48 14.61 -4.34
CA ILE A 249 -2.40 13.98 -5.66
C ILE A 249 -2.18 15.05 -6.72
N ARG A 250 -1.26 14.76 -7.65
CA ARG A 250 -0.96 15.66 -8.77
C ARG A 250 -1.92 15.42 -9.94
N ASN A 251 -3.12 15.99 -9.88
CA ASN A 251 -4.10 15.93 -10.96
C ASN A 251 -3.91 17.05 -11.98
N VAL A 252 -2.85 16.97 -12.79
CA VAL A 252 -2.64 17.91 -13.89
C VAL A 252 -2.58 17.15 -15.21
N PRO A 253 -3.74 16.95 -15.89
CA PRO A 253 -3.82 16.25 -17.18
C PRO A 253 -3.30 17.06 -18.38
#